data_AF-G0L5T1-F1
#
_entry.id   AF-G0L5T1-F1
#
_cell.length_a   1.000
_cell.length_b   1.000
_cell.length_c   1.000
_cell.angle_alpha   90.00
_cell.angle_beta   90.00
_cell.angle_gamma   90.00
#
_symmetry.space_group_name_H-M   'P 1'
#
loop_
_entity.id
_entity.type
_entity.pdbx_description
1 polymer ?
#
loop_
_entity_poly.entity_id
_entity_poly.type
_entity_poly.pdbx_seq_one_letter_code
_entity_poly.pdbx_strand_id
1 'polypeptide(L)' 'MKPATAKIKGRTVVLKSKEIEAPIYIRYAFSGKPDVNLVNGADLPAYPFRTGTGE' A
#
# COMPACT_ATOMS: atom_id res chain seq x y z
N MET A 1 6.96 -2.15 11.65
CA MET A 1 6.11 -2.46 10.48
C MET A 1 6.67 -3.68 9.77
N LYS A 2 5.82 -4.56 9.23
CA LYS A 2 6.26 -5.68 8.39
C LYS A 2 6.10 -5.27 6.92
N PRO A 3 7.17 -4.90 6.20
CA PRO A 3 7.07 -4.46 4.81
C PRO A 3 6.61 -5.61 3.91
N ALA A 4 5.84 -5.28 2.88
CA ALA A 4 5.39 -6.21 1.85
C ALA A 4 6.05 -5.86 0.52
N THR A 5 6.34 -6.88 -0.29
CA THR A 5 6.66 -6.67 -1.71
C THR A 5 5.39 -6.26 -2.46
N ALA A 6 5.49 -5.27 -3.35
CA ALA A 6 4.37 -4.73 -4.09
C ALA A 6 4.62 -4.78 -5.60
N LYS A 7 3.57 -5.01 -6.37
CA LYS A 7 3.58 -4.85 -7.84
C LYS A 7 2.23 -4.41 -8.37
N ILE A 8 2.23 -3.68 -9.47
CA ILE A 8 1.01 -3.33 -10.20
C ILE A 8 0.70 -4.44 -11.21
N LYS A 9 -0.56 -4.89 -11.21
CA LYS A 9 -1.12 -5.78 -12.23
C LYS A 9 -2.39 -5.13 -12.78
N GLY A 10 -2.31 -4.54 -13.96
CA GLY A 10 -3.41 -3.74 -14.52
C GLY A 10 -3.73 -2.56 -13.61
N ARG A 11 -4.97 -2.51 -13.08
CA ARG A 11 -5.43 -1.46 -12.15
C ARG A 11 -5.33 -1.85 -10.67
N THR A 12 -4.65 -2.96 -10.36
CA THR A 12 -4.60 -3.53 -9.01
C THR A 12 -3.17 -3.55 -8.47
N VAL A 13 -2.99 -3.06 -7.24
CA VAL A 13 -1.74 -3.24 -6.48
C VAL A 13 -1.81 -4.56 -5.73
N VAL A 14 -0.90 -5.48 -6.05
CA VAL A 14 -0.81 -6.79 -5.39
C VAL A 14 0.35 -6.77 -4.40
N LEU A 15 0.04 -7.07 -3.14
CA LEU A 15 1.00 -7.14 -2.05
C LEU A 15 1.27 -8.59 -1.65
N LYS A 16 2.52 -8.88 -1.27
CA LYS A 16 2.92 -10.18 -0.71
C LYS A 16 3.87 -9.97 0.47
N SER A 17 3.59 -10.65 1.58
CA SER A 17 4.47 -10.75 2.75
C SER A 17 4.73 -12.22 3.06
N LYS A 18 5.98 -12.57 3.43
CA LYS A 18 6.31 -13.91 3.94
C LYS A 18 6.06 -14.06 5.44
N GLU A 19 5.85 -12.94 6.13
CA GLU A 19 5.75 -12.88 7.60
C GLU A 19 4.31 -12.72 8.11
N ILE A 20 3.35 -12.61 7.19
CA ILE A 20 1.92 -12.43 7.48
C ILE A 20 1.15 -13.40 6.58
N GLU A 21 0.60 -14.45 7.18
CA GLU A 21 -0.11 -15.51 6.44
C GLU A 21 -1.51 -15.07 6.01
N ALA A 22 -2.23 -14.33 6.87
CA ALA A 22 -3.58 -13.83 6.61
C ALA A 22 -3.65 -12.30 6.82
N PRO A 23 -3.25 -11.49 5.82
CA PRO A 23 -3.26 -10.03 5.95
C PRO A 23 -4.69 -9.48 5.97
N ILE A 24 -5.03 -8.73 7.02
CA ILE A 24 -6.38 -8.17 7.25
C ILE A 24 -6.44 -6.66 6.92
N TYR A 25 -5.32 -5.96 7.09
CA TYR A 25 -5.18 -4.52 6.82
C TYR A 25 -3.87 -4.27 6.10
N ILE A 26 -3.86 -3.31 5.18
CA ILE A 26 -2.64 -2.78 4.57
C ILE A 26 -2.57 -1.29 4.84
N ARG A 27 -1.35 -0.75 4.92
CA ARG A 27 -1.11 0.70 5.02
C ARG A 27 -0.12 1.09 3.94
N TYR A 28 -0.36 2.21 3.29
CA TYR A 28 0.52 2.82 2.30
C TYR A 28 1.00 4.18 2.83
N ALA A 29 2.28 4.48 2.60
CA ALA A 29 2.90 5.77 2.96
C ALA A 29 2.71 6.21 4.44
N PHE A 30 2.72 5.25 5.37
CA PHE A 30 2.47 5.48 6.79
C PHE A 30 3.76 5.84 7.56
N SER A 31 4.44 6.91 7.15
CA SER A 31 5.61 7.49 7.85
C SER A 31 5.62 9.01 7.72
N GLY A 32 6.40 9.72 8.55
CA GLY A 32 6.41 11.19 8.56
C GLY A 32 6.97 11.83 7.28
N LYS A 33 7.85 11.13 6.56
CA LYS A 33 8.37 11.53 5.25
C LYS A 33 8.62 10.26 4.41
N PRO A 34 7.57 9.67 3.82
CA PRO A 34 7.69 8.42 3.10
C PRO A 34 8.31 8.67 1.72
N ASP A 35 9.24 7.81 1.33
CA ASP A 35 9.64 7.71 -0.08
C ASP A 35 8.60 6.87 -0.83
N VAL A 36 8.00 7.43 -1.88
CA VAL A 36 6.79 6.91 -2.53
C VAL A 36 6.89 6.97 -4.04
N ASN A 37 6.34 5.95 -4.71
CA ASN A 37 6.36 5.82 -6.16
C ASN A 37 5.03 5.35 -6.77
N LEU A 38 3.94 5.33 -5.99
CA LEU A 38 2.61 5.02 -6.52
C LEU A 38 1.96 6.31 -7.01
N VAL A 39 1.60 6.34 -8.29
CA VAL A 39 0.96 7.48 -8.93
C VAL A 39 -0.48 7.13 -9.28
N ASN A 40 -1.40 8.06 -9.06
CA ASN A 40 -2.83 7.89 -9.32
C ASN A 40 -3.20 8.29 -10.76
N GLY A 41 -4.47 8.15 -11.13
CA GLY A 41 -4.94 8.47 -12.49
C GLY A 41 -4.90 9.94 -12.89
N ALA A 42 -4.62 10.85 -11.95
CA ALA A 42 -4.42 12.27 -12.20
C ALA A 42 -2.92 12.64 -12.32
N ASP A 43 -2.05 11.65 -12.44
CA ASP A 43 -0.59 11.81 -12.51
C ASP A 43 0.03 12.47 -11.25
N LEU A 44 -0.63 12.25 -10.10
CA LEU A 44 -0.17 12.72 -8.79
C LEU A 44 0.22 11.55 -7.90
N PRO A 45 1.16 11.73 -6.94
CA PRO A 45 1.43 10.73 -5.92
C PRO A 45 0.14 10.31 -5.20
N ALA A 46 -0.05 9.00 -5.01
CA ALA A 46 -1.17 8.47 -4.27
C ALA A 46 -1.10 8.94 -2.80
N TYR A 47 -2.23 9.42 -2.27
CA TYR A 47 -2.33 9.82 -0.87
C TYR A 47 -2.12 8.61 0.06
N PRO A 48 -1.54 8.77 1.26
CA PRO A 48 -1.49 7.70 2.24
C PRO A 48 -2.88 7.11 2.51
N PHE A 49 -2.97 5.79 2.59
CA PHE A 49 -4.24 5.11 2.86
C PHE A 49 -4.05 3.84 3.69
N ARG A 50 -5.16 3.37 4.27
CA ARG A 50 -5.27 2.07 4.91
C ARG A 50 -6.50 1.34 4.36
N THR A 51 -6.43 0.03 4.21
CA THR A 51 -7.63 -0.79 3.91
C THR A 51 -8.19 -1.36 5.19
N GLY A 52 -9.52 -1.37 5.34
CA GLY A 52 -10.24 -2.00 6.45
C GLY A 52 -11.53 -1.26 6.81
N THR A 53 -12.46 -1.93 7.52
CA THR A 53 -13.66 -1.32 8.11
C THR A 53 -13.35 -0.89 9.54
N GLY A 54 -13.06 0.38 9.73
CA GLY A 54 -12.89 0.99 11.04
C GLY A 54 -12.47 2.41 10.77
N GLU A 55 -13.45 3.32 10.84
CA GLU A 55 -13.36 4.78 10.66
C GLU A 55 -12.27 5.31 9.71
#